data_AF-A0A848GE08-F1
#
_entry.id   AF-A0A848GE08-F1
#
_cell.length_a   1.000
_cell.length_b   1.000
_cell.length_c   1.000
_cell.angle_alpha   90.00
_cell.angle_beta   90.00
_cell.angle_gamma   90.00
#
_symmetry.space_group_name_H-M   'P 1'
#
loop_
_entity.id
_entity.type
_entity.pdbx_description
1 polymer ?
#
loop_
_entity_poly.entity_id
_entity_poly.type
_entity_poly.pdbx_seq_one_letter_code
_entity_poly.pdbx_strand_id
1 'polypeptide(L)' 'MAWKELFSTDIGLLSLFTIGFVVVMGGYLYRFAKQHIAEDEKRSHT' A
#
# COMPACT_ATOMS: atom_id res chain seq x y z
N MET A 1 -21.50 6.33 -17.78
CA MET A 1 -22.31 6.61 -16.57
C MET A 1 -21.84 5.85 -15.33
N ALA A 2 -21.01 4.81 -15.44
CA ALA A 2 -20.47 4.06 -14.28
C ALA A 2 -19.36 4.76 -13.47
N TRP A 3 -18.61 5.69 -14.08
CA TRP A 3 -17.57 6.45 -13.37
C TRP A 3 -18.16 7.39 -12.30
N LYS A 4 -19.37 7.93 -12.53
CA LYS A 4 -20.03 8.81 -11.56
C LYS A 4 -20.55 8.04 -10.35
N GLU A 5 -21.07 6.83 -10.52
CA GLU A 5 -21.51 6.00 -9.37
C GLU A 5 -20.33 5.51 -8.53
N LEU A 6 -19.18 5.21 -9.13
CA LEU A 6 -17.99 4.77 -8.39
C LEU A 6 -17.39 5.88 -7.51
N PHE A 7 -17.50 7.14 -7.93
CA PHE A 7 -17.00 8.28 -7.15
C PHE A 7 -18.08 8.96 -6.29
N SER A 8 -19.37 8.79 -6.60
CA SER A 8 -20.46 9.56 -5.98
C SER A 8 -21.34 8.72 -5.05
N THR A 9 -21.24 7.39 -5.05
CA THR A 9 -21.95 6.50 -4.13
C THR A 9 -21.04 6.13 -2.96
N ASP A 10 -21.55 6.14 -1.72
CA ASP A 10 -20.80 5.87 -0.47
C ASP A 10 -19.97 4.58 -0.51
N ILE A 11 -20.48 3.57 -1.22
CA ILE A 11 -19.84 2.26 -1.43
C ILE A 11 -18.61 2.37 -2.34
N GLY A 12 -18.68 3.19 -3.39
CA GLY A 12 -17.60 3.39 -4.33
C GLY A 12 -16.40 4.07 -3.67
N LEU A 13 -16.64 5.09 -2.87
CA LEU A 13 -15.60 5.82 -2.12
C LEU A 13 -14.92 4.92 -1.06
N LEU A 14 -15.68 4.11 -0.32
CA LEU A 14 -15.13 3.13 0.64
C LEU A 14 -14.28 2.06 -0.04
N SER A 15 -14.70 1.56 -1.21
CA SER A 15 -13.92 0.58 -1.97
C SER A 15 -12.61 1.17 -2.50
N LEU A 16 -12.64 2.40 -3.01
CA LEU A 16 -11.46 3.15 -3.44
C LEU A 16 -10.51 3.38 -2.26
N PHE A 17 -11.05 3.74 -1.08
CA PHE A 17 -10.25 3.91 0.13
C PHE A 17 -9.59 2.60 0.56
N THR A 18 -10.31 1.48 0.49
CA THR A 18 -9.79 0.15 0.82
C THR A 18 -8.67 -0.26 -0.14
N ILE A 19 -8.88 -0.08 -1.44
CA ILE A 19 -7.87 -0.38 -2.47
C ILE A 19 -6.64 0.51 -2.25
N GLY A 20 -6.83 1.81 -2.03
CA GLY A 20 -5.75 2.75 -1.70
C GLY A 20 -4.98 2.34 -0.44
N PHE A 21 -5.69 1.93 0.61
CA PHE A 21 -5.09 1.47 1.86
C PHE A 21 -4.24 0.21 1.65
N VAL A 22 -4.75 -0.79 0.91
CA VAL A 22 -4.00 -2.02 0.60
C VAL A 22 -2.75 -1.70 -0.22
N VAL A 23 -2.85 -0.82 -1.22
CA VAL A 23 -1.69 -0.41 -2.04
C VAL A 23 -0.65 0.31 -1.18
N VAL A 24 -1.06 1.24 -0.32
CA VAL A 24 -0.16 1.95 0.61
C VAL A 24 0.51 0.97 1.56
N MET A 25 -0.25 0.02 2.12
CA MET A 25 0.24 -0.96 3.08
C MET A 25 1.21 -1.95 2.43
N GLY A 26 0.91 -2.42 1.21
CA GLY A 26 1.82 -3.23 0.41
C GLY A 26 3.11 -2.49 0.02
N GLY A 27 3.00 -1.22 -0.38
CA GLY A 27 4.15 -0.37 -0.66
C GLY A 27 5.01 -0.07 0.58
N TYR A 28 4.35 0.15 1.73
CA TYR A 28 5.02 0.35 3.01
C TYR A 28 5.78 -0.91 3.43
N LEU A 29 5.17 -2.09 3.33
CA LEU A 29 5.83 -3.37 3.59
C LEU A 29 6.99 -3.62 2.64
N TYR A 30 6.84 -3.33 1.34
CA TYR A 30 7.95 -3.44 0.39
C TYR A 30 9.12 -2.52 0.76
N ARG A 31 8.82 -1.27 1.12
CA ARG A 31 9.84 -0.30 1.56
C ARG A 31 10.51 -0.73 2.86
N PHE A 32 9.72 -1.20 3.82
CA PHE A 32 10.19 -1.71 5.10
C PHE A 32 11.06 -2.95 4.93
N ALA A 33 10.60 -3.93 4.15
CA ALA A 33 11.37 -5.14 3.84
C ALA A 33 12.67 -4.80 3.11
N LYS A 34 12.65 -3.86 2.15
CA LYS A 34 13.88 -3.39 1.50
C LYS A 34 14.85 -2.71 2.46
N GLN A 35 14.34 -1.87 3.38
CA GLN A 35 15.18 -1.22 4.38
C GLN A 35 15.75 -2.24 5.37
N HIS A 36 14.93 -3.19 5.82
CA HIS A 36 15.31 -4.22 6.78
C HIS A 36 16.32 -5.21 6.19
N ILE A 37 16.09 -5.70 4.97
CA ILE A 37 17.04 -6.57 4.25
C ILE A 37 18.38 -5.83 4.03
N ALA A 38 18.35 -4.55 3.67
CA ALA A 38 19.57 -3.75 3.51
C ALA A 38 20.29 -3.47 4.84
N GLU A 39 19.59 -3.52 5.98
CA GLU A 39 20.18 -3.43 7.31
C GLU A 39 20.75 -4.78 7.79
N ASP A 40 20.10 -5.90 7.47
CA ASP A 40 20.60 -7.25 7.76
C ASP A 40 21.87 -7.56 6.96
N GLU A 41 21.96 -7.10 5.72
CA GLU A 41 23.16 -7.24 4.89
C GLU A 41 24.35 -6.44 5.45
N LYS A 42 24.08 -5.33 6.17
CA LYS A 42 25.11 -4.54 6.86
C LYS A 42 25.55 -5.12 8.21
N ARG A 43 24.67 -5.85 8.90
CA ARG A 43 24.99 -6.47 10.20
C ARG A 43 25.62 -7.85 10.10
N SER A 44 25.49 -8.53 8.96
CA SER A 44 26.08 -9.86 8.73
C SER A 44 27.60 -9.83 8.50
N HIS A 45 28.20 -8.65 8.30
CA HIS A 45 29.63 -8.50 8.04
C HIS A 45 30.39 -7.83 9.21
N THR A 46 30.21 -8.33 10.42
CA THR A 46 31.11 -8.05 11.58
C THR A 46 31.38 -9.33 12.33
#